data_AF-A0A1D7NKD1-F1
#
_entry.id   AF-A0A1D7NKD1-F1
#
_cell.length_a   1.000
_cell.length_b   1.000
_cell.length_c   1.000
_cell.angle_alpha   90.00
_cell.angle_beta   90.00
_cell.angle_gamma   90.00
#
_symmetry.space_group_name_H-M   'P 1'
#
loop_
_entity.id
_entity.type
_entity.pdbx_description
1 polymer ?
#
loop_
_entity_poly.entity_id
_entity_poly.type
_entity_poly.pdbx_seq_one_letter_code
_entity_poly.pdbx_strand_id
1 'polypeptide(L)'
;MFDIGASELLVILIVAVVVIGPKDLPLAMRTAGRWIGKMRRMSAHFRSGIDAMVREAELEEMEKKWKAQNEEIMRRSAALTEAEAGAPVMTGPPPVAAPVPPPVDAPPPLDTPPPAETPPADPAPKGAGDV
;
A
#
# COMPACT_ATOMS: atom_id res chain seq x y z
N MET A 1 40.19 -5.39 -16.50
CA MET A 1 41.27 -6.02 -15.70
C MET A 1 40.76 -6.78 -14.47
N PHE A 2 39.48 -7.19 -14.46
CA PHE A 2 38.96 -8.27 -13.62
C PHE A 2 38.03 -9.10 -14.51
N ASP A 3 38.62 -10.06 -15.22
CA ASP A 3 37.86 -11.05 -15.98
C ASP A 3 37.40 -12.11 -14.98
N ILE A 4 36.34 -11.82 -14.23
CA ILE A 4 35.71 -12.83 -13.37
C ILE A 4 34.76 -13.62 -14.27
N GLY A 5 35.34 -14.57 -15.00
CA GLY A 5 34.61 -15.54 -15.80
C GLY A 5 34.20 -16.76 -14.96
N ALA A 6 33.53 -17.69 -15.63
CA ALA A 6 33.20 -18.99 -15.03
C ALA A 6 34.48 -19.75 -14.60
N SER A 7 35.56 -19.60 -15.34
CA SER A 7 36.87 -20.23 -15.11
C SER A 7 37.50 -19.77 -13.78
N GLU A 8 37.54 -18.47 -13.54
CA GLU A 8 38.11 -17.89 -12.32
C GLU A 8 37.28 -18.26 -11.10
N LEU A 9 35.95 -18.27 -11.22
CA LEU A 9 35.06 -18.71 -10.15
C LEU A 9 35.30 -20.18 -9.78
N LEU A 10 35.56 -21.05 -10.77
CA LEU A 10 35.90 -22.46 -10.54
C LEU A 10 37.23 -22.59 -9.78
N VAL A 11 38.26 -21.83 -10.17
CA VAL A 11 39.56 -21.84 -9.48
C VAL A 11 39.41 -21.41 -8.03
N ILE A 12 38.67 -20.32 -7.77
CA ILE A 12 38.39 -19.85 -6.41
C ILE A 12 37.65 -20.93 -5.60
N LEU A 13 36.67 -21.61 -6.20
CA LEU A 13 35.91 -22.66 -5.53
C LEU A 13 36.79 -23.86 -5.16
N ILE A 14 37.70 -24.28 -6.06
CA ILE A 14 38.69 -25.34 -5.77
C ILE A 14 39.60 -24.90 -4.63
N VAL A 15 40.16 -23.69 -4.68
CA VAL A 15 41.04 -23.17 -3.63
C VAL A 15 40.30 -23.10 -2.29
N ALA A 16 39.04 -22.65 -2.28
CA ALA A 16 38.22 -22.62 -1.07
C ALA A 16 38.00 -24.01 -0.48
N VAL A 17 37.74 -25.03 -1.31
CA VAL A 17 37.63 -26.43 -0.87
C VAL A 17 38.94 -26.95 -0.29
N VAL A 18 40.09 -26.61 -0.89
CA VAL A 18 41.40 -27.08 -0.42
C VAL A 18 41.78 -26.44 0.92
N VAL A 19 41.55 -25.14 1.06
CA VAL A 19 41.93 -24.38 2.27
C VAL A 19 41.02 -24.69 3.45
N ILE A 20 39.70 -24.72 3.22
CA ILE A 20 38.72 -24.97 4.27
C ILE A 20 38.53 -26.47 4.51
N GLY A 21 38.66 -27.28 3.46
CA GLY A 21 38.33 -28.69 3.45
C GLY A 21 36.92 -28.96 2.89
N PRO A 22 36.71 -30.03 2.11
CA PRO A 22 35.42 -30.35 1.49
C PRO A 22 34.32 -30.69 2.50
N LYS A 23 34.69 -31.17 3.69
CA LYS A 23 33.75 -31.51 4.77
C LYS A 23 33.30 -30.28 5.57
N ASP A 24 34.16 -29.27 5.66
CA ASP A 24 33.91 -28.07 6.47
C ASP A 24 33.29 -26.93 5.64
N LEU A 25 33.50 -26.90 4.32
CA LEU A 25 32.85 -25.98 3.40
C LEU A 25 31.31 -25.93 3.55
N PRO A 26 30.56 -27.05 3.60
CA PRO A 26 29.11 -27.00 3.80
C PRO A 26 28.70 -26.42 5.15
N LEU A 27 29.50 -26.61 6.20
CA LEU A 27 29.28 -26.00 7.51
C LEU A 27 29.58 -24.49 7.48
N ALA A 28 30.66 -24.09 6.80
CA ALA A 28 31.05 -22.70 6.60
C ALA A 28 30.00 -21.93 5.80
N MET A 29 29.49 -22.50 4.69
CA MET A 29 28.41 -21.91 3.90
C MET A 29 27.13 -21.69 4.72
N ARG A 30 26.76 -22.66 5.57
CA ARG A 30 25.61 -22.52 6.47
C ARG A 30 25.80 -21.38 7.48
N THR A 31 27.01 -21.24 8.01
CA THR A 31 27.35 -20.21 8.99
C THR A 31 27.39 -18.82 8.35
N ALA A 32 28.07 -18.70 7.22
CA ALA A 32 28.14 -17.49 6.41
C ALA A 32 26.74 -17.07 5.94
N GLY A 33 25.93 -18.00 5.44
CA GLY A 33 24.56 -17.74 5.03
C GLY A 33 23.68 -17.23 6.18
N ARG A 34 23.84 -17.78 7.39
CA ARG A 34 23.13 -17.28 8.58
C ARG A 34 23.55 -15.85 8.96
N TRP A 35 24.84 -15.54 8.85
CA TRP A 35 25.38 -14.19 9.09
C TRP A 35 24.90 -13.19 8.05
N ILE A 36 25.02 -13.52 6.76
CA ILE A 36 24.53 -12.70 5.64
C ILE A 36 23.02 -12.49 5.76
N GLY A 37 22.26 -13.52 6.11
CA GLY A 37 20.81 -13.43 6.33
C GLY A 37 20.46 -12.49 7.48
N LYS A 38 21.20 -12.54 8.60
CA LYS A 38 21.02 -11.61 9.72
C LYS A 38 21.34 -10.17 9.32
N MET A 39 22.45 -9.96 8.62
CA MET A 39 22.83 -8.65 8.08
C MET A 39 21.74 -8.12 7.15
N ARG A 40 21.23 -8.94 6.22
CA ARG A 40 20.15 -8.56 5.30
C ARG A 40 18.87 -8.16 6.02
N ARG A 41 18.46 -8.91 7.06
CA ARG A 41 17.30 -8.54 7.89
C ARG A 41 17.53 -7.20 8.59
N MET A 42 18.72 -7.00 9.13
CA MET A 42 19.07 -5.75 9.79
C MET A 42 19.06 -4.57 8.80
N SER A 43 19.62 -4.75 7.59
CA SER A 43 19.53 -3.76 6.50
C SER A 43 18.10 -3.47 6.07
N ALA A 44 17.20 -4.46 6.08
CA ALA A 44 15.79 -4.25 5.78
C ALA A 44 15.12 -3.33 6.81
N HIS A 45 15.44 -3.49 8.10
CA HIS A 45 14.96 -2.59 9.15
C HIS A 45 15.53 -1.18 9.04
N PHE A 46 16.81 -1.04 8.67
CA PHE A 46 17.39 0.28 8.39
C PHE A 46 16.72 0.93 7.19
N ARG A 47 16.43 0.17 6.14
CA ARG A 47 15.75 0.70 4.96
C ARG A 47 14.33 1.17 5.29
N SER A 48 13.58 0.41 6.07
CA SER A 48 12.27 0.87 6.56
C SER A 48 12.36 2.10 7.48
N GLY A 49 13.43 2.22 8.27
CA GLY A 49 13.66 3.39 9.12
C GLY A 49 14.01 4.64 8.30
N ILE A 50 14.84 4.49 7.26
CA ILE A 50 15.16 5.57 6.32
C ILE A 50 13.92 5.96 5.53
N ASP A 51 13.15 5.01 5.01
CA ASP A 51 11.91 5.29 4.29
C ASP A 51 10.90 6.04 5.18
N ALA A 52 10.82 5.71 6.47
CA ALA A 52 10.00 6.44 7.44
C ALA A 52 10.50 7.87 7.68
N MET A 53 11.81 8.07 7.82
CA MET A 53 12.41 9.41 7.98
C MET A 53 12.24 10.27 6.72
N VAL A 54 12.42 9.68 5.53
CA VAL A 54 12.20 10.37 4.25
C VAL A 54 10.74 10.78 4.13
N ARG A 55 9.82 9.89 4.49
CA ARG A 55 8.38 10.20 4.49
C ARG A 55 8.03 11.32 5.46
N GLU A 56 8.64 11.34 6.65
CA GLU A 56 8.49 12.42 7.63
C GLU A 56 9.05 13.75 7.09
N ALA A 57 10.23 13.72 6.47
CA ALA A 57 10.84 14.90 5.87
C ALA A 57 10.01 15.46 4.71
N GLU A 58 9.42 14.59 3.87
CA GLU A 58 8.48 15.01 2.83
C GLU A 58 7.21 15.66 3.42
N LEU A 59 6.72 15.16 4.55
CA LEU A 59 5.55 15.73 5.24
C LEU A 59 5.85 17.09 5.88
N GLU A 60 7.02 17.27 6.51
CA GLU A 60 7.46 18.57 7.02
C GLU A 60 7.58 19.60 5.89
N GLU A 61 8.12 19.21 4.74
CA GLU A 61 8.19 20.11 3.58
C GLU A 61 6.81 20.47 3.02
N MET A 62 5.86 19.52 3.00
CA MET A 62 4.48 19.78 2.59
C MET A 62 3.77 20.74 3.54
N GLU A 63 3.92 20.58 4.85
CA GLU A 63 3.34 21.49 5.84
C GLU A 63 3.90 22.91 5.70
N LYS A 64 5.21 23.02 5.45
CA LYS A 64 5.88 24.31 5.25
C LYS A 64 5.37 25.02 3.99
N LYS A 65 5.17 24.27 2.90
CA LYS A 65 4.56 24.79 1.65
C LYS A 65 3.10 25.21 1.86
N TRP A 66 2.33 24.45 2.63
CA TRP A 66 0.94 24.78 2.96
C TRP A 66 0.85 26.06 3.80
N LYS A 67 1.68 26.21 4.83
CA LYS A 67 1.75 27.42 5.66
C LYS A 67 2.14 28.65 4.83
N ALA A 68 3.15 28.54 3.96
CA ALA A 68 3.57 29.62 3.08
C ALA A 68 2.45 30.04 2.10
N GLN A 69 1.77 29.07 1.48
CA GLN A 69 0.61 29.37 0.62
C GLN A 69 -0.54 30.01 1.39
N ASN A 70 -0.85 29.51 2.59
CA ASN A 70 -1.93 30.07 3.40
C ASN A 70 -1.62 31.50 3.86
N GLU A 71 -0.37 31.81 4.21
CA GLU A 71 0.04 33.18 4.53
C GLU A 71 -0.08 34.11 3.30
N GLU A 72 0.27 33.63 2.11
CA GLU A 72 0.13 34.40 0.87
C GLU A 72 -1.35 34.64 0.51
N ILE A 73 -2.20 33.62 0.68
CA ILE A 73 -3.65 33.76 0.51
C ILE A 73 -4.21 34.75 1.53
N MET A 74 -3.78 34.69 2.79
CA MET A 74 -4.22 35.63 3.84
C MET A 74 -3.73 37.06 3.58
N ARG A 75 -2.52 37.25 3.05
CA ARG A 75 -2.05 38.60 2.65
C ARG A 75 -2.84 39.13 1.46
N ARG A 76 -3.13 38.30 0.46
CA ARG A 76 -3.95 38.71 -0.68
C ARG A 76 -5.39 38.98 -0.27
N SER A 77 -5.99 38.13 0.56
CA SER A 77 -7.36 38.35 1.05
C SER A 77 -7.45 39.55 1.99
N ALA A 78 -6.44 39.79 2.83
CA ALA A 78 -6.35 41.02 3.63
C ALA A 78 -6.21 42.26 2.76
N ALA A 79 -5.36 42.23 1.73
CA ALA A 79 -5.21 43.33 0.78
C ALA A 79 -6.49 43.58 -0.06
N LEU A 80 -7.21 42.51 -0.42
CA LEU A 80 -8.50 42.62 -1.09
C LEU A 80 -9.61 43.10 -0.15
N THR A 81 -9.58 42.71 1.13
CA THR A 81 -10.51 43.18 2.16
C THR A 81 -10.25 44.64 2.52
N GLU A 82 -9.00 45.09 2.48
CA GLU A 82 -8.63 46.50 2.64
C GLU A 82 -9.08 47.33 1.41
N ALA A 83 -9.13 46.73 0.22
CA ALA A 83 -9.71 47.32 -0.99
C ALA A 83 -11.26 47.25 -1.03
N GLU A 84 -11.88 46.24 -0.42
CA GLU A 84 -13.34 46.04 -0.34
C GLU A 84 -13.99 46.49 0.98
N ALA A 85 -13.24 47.09 1.91
CA ALA A 85 -13.76 47.68 3.16
C ALA A 85 -14.70 48.90 2.94
N GLY A 86 -15.22 49.07 1.72
CA GLY A 86 -16.21 50.05 1.31
C GLY A 86 -17.56 49.49 0.86
N ALA A 87 -17.80 48.16 0.84
CA ALA A 87 -19.07 47.61 0.35
C ALA A 87 -19.76 46.68 1.38
N PRO A 88 -20.98 47.01 1.87
CA PRO A 88 -21.70 46.13 2.79
C PRO A 88 -22.28 44.91 2.06
N VAL A 89 -21.88 43.71 2.48
CA VAL A 89 -22.43 42.44 1.99
C VAL A 89 -23.85 42.25 2.54
N MET A 90 -24.85 42.32 1.65
CA MET A 90 -26.24 42.01 1.96
C MET A 90 -26.42 40.49 2.13
N THR A 91 -26.53 40.01 3.36
CA THR A 91 -27.03 38.67 3.68
C THR A 91 -28.52 38.57 3.38
N GLY A 92 -28.89 37.86 2.32
CA GLY A 92 -30.26 37.40 2.07
C GLY A 92 -30.32 35.87 2.03
N PRO A 93 -31.21 35.20 2.80
CA PRO A 93 -31.37 33.76 2.72
C PRO A 93 -32.04 33.36 1.39
N PRO A 94 -31.69 32.21 0.78
CA PRO A 94 -32.35 31.74 -0.44
C PRO A 94 -33.81 31.35 -0.16
N PRO A 95 -34.75 31.58 -1.10
CA PRO A 95 -36.15 31.22 -0.93
C PRO A 95 -36.34 29.71 -1.04
N VAL A 96 -37.03 29.12 -0.07
CA VAL A 96 -37.44 27.70 -0.06
C VAL A 96 -38.75 27.57 -0.84
N ALA A 97 -38.77 26.75 -1.89
CA ALA A 97 -39.96 26.29 -2.62
C ALA A 97 -39.70 24.83 -3.05
N ALA A 98 -40.57 23.83 -3.01
CA ALA A 98 -41.92 23.59 -2.50
C ALA A 98 -42.05 22.03 -2.41
N PRO A 99 -43.08 21.44 -1.76
CA PRO A 99 -43.06 20.05 -1.31
C PRO A 99 -43.37 19.03 -2.41
N VAL A 100 -42.63 17.92 -2.42
CA VAL A 100 -42.88 16.73 -3.26
C VAL A 100 -43.87 15.79 -2.53
N PRO A 101 -45.02 15.39 -3.11
CA PRO A 101 -45.86 14.35 -2.53
C PRO A 101 -45.44 12.94 -3.01
N PRO A 102 -45.38 11.92 -2.12
CA PRO A 102 -45.31 10.51 -2.51
C PRO A 102 -46.70 9.80 -2.30
N PRO A 103 -46.81 8.46 -2.41
CA PRO A 103 -47.11 7.68 -3.60
C PRO A 103 -48.50 6.95 -3.51
N VAL A 104 -49.10 6.59 -4.65
CA VAL A 104 -50.33 5.76 -4.75
C VAL A 104 -50.13 4.91 -6.01
N ASP A 105 -50.14 3.58 -6.03
CA ASP A 105 -51.15 2.63 -5.54
C ASP A 105 -50.51 1.24 -5.32
N ALA A 106 -50.95 0.55 -4.27
CA ALA A 106 -50.93 -0.91 -4.21
C ALA A 106 -52.20 -1.38 -3.49
N PRO A 107 -52.84 -2.46 -3.95
CA PRO A 107 -53.54 -3.36 -3.04
C PRO A 107 -53.05 -4.82 -3.14
N PRO A 108 -53.31 -5.65 -2.10
CA PRO A 108 -52.46 -6.78 -1.67
C PRO A 108 -53.24 -8.12 -1.80
N PRO A 109 -52.98 -9.15 -0.96
CA PRO A 109 -51.96 -10.19 -1.12
C PRO A 109 -52.57 -11.61 -1.19
N LEU A 110 -51.84 -12.60 -1.72
CA LEU A 110 -52.14 -14.02 -1.47
C LEU A 110 -50.86 -14.79 -1.14
N ASP A 111 -50.69 -14.99 0.16
CA ASP A 111 -50.34 -16.22 0.87
C ASP A 111 -49.01 -16.98 0.61
N THR A 112 -48.07 -16.66 1.51
CA THR A 112 -47.34 -17.55 2.45
C THR A 112 -46.11 -18.39 2.00
N PRO A 113 -45.16 -18.64 2.93
CA PRO A 113 -43.72 -18.90 2.69
C PRO A 113 -43.27 -20.31 3.15
N PRO A 114 -41.98 -20.61 3.48
CA PRO A 114 -40.70 -20.63 2.73
C PRO A 114 -40.06 -22.07 2.83
N PRO A 115 -38.74 -22.30 2.96
CA PRO A 115 -37.55 -21.97 2.15
C PRO A 115 -36.79 -23.24 1.68
N ALA A 116 -36.00 -23.17 0.61
CA ALA A 116 -34.87 -24.09 0.42
C ALA A 116 -33.83 -23.50 -0.56
N GLU A 117 -32.98 -22.61 -0.04
CA GLU A 117 -31.64 -22.44 -0.58
C GLU A 117 -30.80 -23.65 -0.18
N THR A 118 -30.16 -24.30 -1.15
CA THR A 118 -29.05 -25.23 -0.91
C THR A 118 -27.89 -24.83 -1.81
N PRO A 119 -26.74 -24.42 -1.26
CA PRO A 119 -25.45 -24.47 -1.92
C PRO A 119 -24.67 -25.74 -1.44
N PRO A 120 -23.42 -25.98 -1.85
CA PRO A 120 -23.02 -26.86 -2.96
C PRO A 120 -22.22 -28.10 -2.50
N ALA A 121 -22.26 -29.22 -3.23
CA ALA A 121 -21.19 -30.25 -3.28
C ALA A 121 -21.64 -31.46 -4.13
N ASP A 122 -20.88 -31.84 -5.17
CA ASP A 122 -20.12 -33.11 -5.20
C ASP A 122 -19.43 -33.27 -6.58
N PRO A 123 -18.12 -33.64 -6.67
CA PRO A 123 -17.52 -34.10 -7.91
C PRO A 123 -17.85 -35.58 -8.11
N ALA A 124 -18.48 -35.91 -9.24
CA ALA A 124 -18.84 -37.28 -9.58
C ALA A 124 -17.59 -38.19 -9.78
N PRO A 125 -17.54 -39.39 -9.16
CA PRO A 125 -16.61 -40.45 -9.52
C PRO A 125 -17.29 -41.45 -10.47
N LYS A 126 -16.73 -41.64 -11.67
CA LYS A 126 -17.01 -42.75 -12.59
C LYS A 126 -15.76 -42.96 -13.45
N GLY A 127 -15.22 -44.14 -13.69
CA GLY A 127 -15.60 -45.50 -13.35
C GLY A 127 -14.45 -46.39 -13.81
N ALA A 128 -14.32 -47.54 -13.14
CA ALA A 128 -13.42 -48.61 -13.51
C ALA A 128 -13.66 -49.08 -14.95
N GLY A 129 -12.57 -49.30 -15.68
CA GLY A 129 -12.53 -50.11 -16.89
C GLY A 129 -11.56 -51.26 -16.63
N ASP A 130 -12.11 -52.46 -16.71
CA ASP A 130 -11.52 -53.77 -16.46
C ASP A 130 -10.37 -54.18 -17.41
N VAL A 131 -9.63 -55.19 -16.92
CA VAL A 131 -8.71 -56.16 -17.57
C VAL A 131 -7.23 -55.80 -17.68
#